data_AF-A0A087GW18-F1
#
_entry.id   AF-A0A087GW18-F1
#
_cell.length_a   1.000
_cell.length_b   1.000
_cell.length_c   1.000
_cell.angle_alpha   90.00
_cell.angle_beta   90.00
_cell.angle_gamma   90.00
#
_symmetry.space_group_name_H-M   'P 1'
#
loop_
_entity.id
_entity.type
_entity.pdbx_description
1 polymer ?
#
loop_
_entity_poly.entity_id
_entity_poly.type
_entity_poly.pdbx_seq_one_letter_code
_entity_poly.pdbx_strand_id
1 'polypeptide(L)'
;MATNIGMMDSAYFVGRNEILTWINDRLHLNLSRVEEAASGAVQCQMLDMTFPGVVPMHKVNFDAKNEYEMIQNYKVLQDVFNKLKITKPLEISRLVKGRPLDNLEFLQWLKRFCDSINGGIMNENYNPVERRSRGGKERSVKGSNKMPKSLQTNNNHPPPNSSSVGLTKASGPKPAKAAEVQALSKELTDLKLSTDLLEKERDFYFSKLRDVELLCQTPELEDLPIVVAVKKILYATDANESALEDAQEYLNQSLGVEAEGNGELEEEEEEKTQAEAVTNNNTE
;
A
#
# COMPACT_ATOMS: atom_id res chain seq x y z
N MET A 1 23.35 -0.12 15.82
CA MET A 1 24.21 0.89 15.17
C MET A 1 23.44 2.19 15.13
N ALA A 2 24.01 3.29 15.62
CA ALA A 2 23.33 4.59 15.61
C ALA A 2 23.50 5.23 14.22
N THR A 3 22.43 5.21 13.42
CA THR A 3 22.37 6.01 12.19
C THR A 3 22.28 7.48 12.59
N ASN A 4 23.36 8.24 12.38
CA ASN A 4 23.38 9.70 12.56
C ASN A 4 22.53 10.36 11.47
N ILE A 5 21.22 10.46 11.71
CA ILE A 5 20.30 11.22 10.86
C ILE A 5 20.48 12.70 11.23
N GLY A 6 21.21 13.45 10.41
CA GLY A 6 21.43 14.90 10.57
C GLY A 6 20.24 15.72 10.06
N MET A 7 20.10 16.97 10.53
CA MET A 7 18.98 17.88 10.18
C MET A 7 18.86 18.24 8.68
N MET A 8 19.80 17.82 7.82
CA MET A 8 19.78 18.02 6.37
C MET A 8 19.55 16.71 5.59
N ASP A 9 19.19 15.62 6.27
CA ASP A 9 18.89 14.33 5.63
C ASP A 9 17.65 14.45 4.75
N SER A 10 17.66 13.78 3.59
CA SER A 10 16.53 13.74 2.65
C SER A 10 15.21 13.30 3.32
N ALA A 11 15.29 12.65 4.48
CA ALA A 11 14.18 12.35 5.38
C ALA A 11 13.23 13.51 5.68
N TYR A 12 13.75 14.74 5.79
CA TYR A 12 12.94 15.91 6.18
C TYR A 12 12.16 16.53 5.00
N PHE A 13 12.37 16.03 3.78
CA PHE A 13 11.68 16.51 2.58
C PHE A 13 10.44 15.66 2.22
N VAL A 14 10.16 14.61 2.98
CA VAL A 14 8.96 13.78 2.82
C VAL A 14 7.73 14.62 3.14
N GLY A 15 6.80 14.71 2.18
CA GLY A 15 5.62 15.54 2.29
C GLY A 15 4.63 15.07 3.37
N ARG A 16 3.83 15.99 3.91
CA ARG A 16 2.79 15.66 4.92
C ARG A 16 1.89 14.50 4.48
N ASN A 17 1.40 14.54 3.24
CA ASN A 17 0.47 13.53 2.74
C ASN A 17 1.15 12.16 2.65
N GLU A 18 2.39 12.10 2.17
CA GLU A 18 3.16 10.86 2.08
C GLU A 18 3.38 10.23 3.45
N ILE A 19 3.70 11.02 4.48
CA ILE A 19 3.84 10.51 5.85
C ILE A 19 2.52 9.98 6.39
N LEU A 20 1.43 10.72 6.21
CA LEU A 20 0.12 10.29 6.69
C LEU A 20 -0.30 8.99 6.00
N THR A 21 -0.14 8.90 4.68
CA THR A 21 -0.38 7.66 3.91
C THR A 21 0.47 6.52 4.44
N TRP A 22 1.79 6.72 4.58
CA TRP A 22 2.69 5.68 5.11
C TRP A 22 2.28 5.20 6.50
N ILE A 23 1.92 6.11 7.42
CA ILE A 23 1.48 5.73 8.76
C ILE A 23 0.15 4.98 8.71
N ASN A 24 -0.81 5.47 7.92
CA ASN A 24 -2.14 4.89 7.80
C ASN A 24 -2.09 3.47 7.22
N ASP A 25 -1.29 3.27 6.18
CA ASP A 25 -1.11 1.97 5.52
C ASP A 25 -0.40 0.97 6.45
N ARG A 26 0.67 1.39 7.13
CA ARG A 26 1.45 0.50 8.01
C ARG A 26 0.74 0.15 9.31
N LEU A 27 -0.03 1.08 9.87
CA LEU A 27 -0.64 0.92 11.19
C LEU A 27 -2.16 0.71 11.15
N HIS A 28 -2.78 0.69 9.97
CA HIS A 28 -4.24 0.64 9.82
C HIS A 28 -4.91 1.74 10.64
N LEU A 29 -4.52 2.99 10.38
CA LEU A 29 -5.06 4.20 10.98
C LEU A 29 -5.71 5.07 9.88
N ASN A 30 -6.44 6.11 10.29
CA ASN A 30 -7.09 7.06 9.38
C ASN A 30 -6.75 8.50 9.79
N LEU A 31 -5.46 8.78 9.97
CA LEU A 31 -4.98 10.12 10.30
C LEU A 31 -5.16 11.04 9.09
N SER A 32 -5.82 12.17 9.31
CA SER A 32 -6.01 13.21 8.29
C SER A 32 -5.02 14.37 8.48
N ARG A 33 -4.43 14.48 9.68
CA ARG A 33 -3.58 15.58 10.13
C ARG A 33 -2.43 15.05 10.96
N VAL A 34 -1.26 15.68 10.88
CA VAL A 34 -0.06 15.22 11.63
C VAL A 34 -0.21 15.44 13.12
N GLU A 35 -1.00 16.45 13.50
CA GLU A 35 -1.37 16.81 14.86
C GLU A 35 -2.18 15.72 15.55
N GLU A 36 -2.83 14.82 14.80
CA GLU A 36 -3.56 13.68 15.36
C GLU A 36 -2.61 12.61 15.92
N ALA A 37 -1.32 12.66 15.55
CA ALA A 37 -0.26 11.84 16.13
C ALA A 37 0.42 12.53 17.35
N ALA A 38 -0.04 13.70 17.79
CA ALA A 38 0.53 14.42 18.93
C ALA A 38 0.42 13.66 20.27
N SER A 39 -0.38 12.59 20.32
CA SER A 39 -0.56 11.79 21.52
C SER A 39 0.64 10.93 21.90
N GLY A 40 1.63 10.76 21.01
CA GLY A 40 2.78 9.88 21.22
C GLY A 40 2.49 8.39 20.99
N ALA A 41 1.22 7.99 20.85
CA ALA A 41 0.84 6.58 20.72
C ALA A 41 1.23 6.00 19.35
N VAL A 42 1.08 6.77 18.28
CA VAL A 42 1.47 6.40 16.92
C VAL A 42 2.97 6.11 16.86
N GLN A 43 3.79 6.97 17.46
CA GLN A 43 5.24 6.84 17.47
C GLN A 43 5.70 5.64 18.30
N CYS A 44 5.03 5.35 19.43
CA CYS A 44 5.25 4.11 20.16
C CYS A 44 4.95 2.89 19.28
N GLN A 45 3.86 2.92 18.51
CA GLN A 45 3.48 1.80 17.64
C GLN A 45 4.43 1.62 16.45
N MET A 46 4.94 2.71 15.87
CA MET A 46 5.96 2.66 14.82
C MET A 46 7.21 1.94 15.32
N LEU A 47 7.68 2.27 16.53
CA LEU A 47 8.82 1.56 17.13
C LEU A 47 8.50 0.11 17.49
N ASP A 48 7.26 -0.20 17.88
CA ASP A 48 6.86 -1.58 18.18
C ASP A 48 6.87 -2.46 16.92
N MET A 49 6.53 -1.88 15.76
CA MET A 49 6.64 -2.54 14.47
C MET A 49 8.10 -2.78 14.07
N THR A 50 9.00 -1.82 14.33
CA THR A 50 10.43 -1.92 14.02
C THR A 50 11.17 -2.84 15.01
N PHE A 51 10.80 -2.80 16.29
CA PHE A 51 11.42 -3.57 17.37
C PHE A 51 10.37 -4.30 18.22
N PRO A 52 9.77 -5.39 17.68
CA PRO A 52 8.73 -6.14 18.39
C PRO A 52 9.17 -6.56 19.79
N GLY A 53 8.34 -6.23 20.79
CA GLY A 53 8.57 -6.60 22.18
C GLY A 53 9.43 -5.62 23.01
N VAL A 54 10.05 -4.63 22.38
CA VAL A 54 10.81 -3.58 23.10
C VAL A 54 9.87 -2.54 23.70
N VAL A 55 8.81 -2.18 22.97
CA VAL A 55 7.83 -1.19 23.39
C VAL A 55 6.81 -1.84 24.34
N PRO A 56 6.63 -1.33 25.58
CA PRO A 56 5.61 -1.84 26.48
C PRO A 56 4.22 -1.34 26.06
N MET A 57 3.66 -1.91 25.00
CA MET A 57 2.39 -1.47 24.40
C MET A 57 1.21 -1.44 25.38
N HIS A 58 1.23 -2.27 26.44
CA HIS A 58 0.26 -2.27 27.55
C HIS A 58 0.23 -0.97 28.38
N LYS A 59 1.22 -0.09 28.23
CA LYS A 59 1.28 1.22 28.89
C LYS A 59 0.89 2.37 27.96
N VAL A 60 0.73 2.10 26.66
CA VAL A 60 0.47 3.12 25.65
C VAL A 60 -1.04 3.34 25.55
N ASN A 61 -1.48 4.57 25.79
CA ASN A 61 -2.87 4.97 25.67
C ASN A 61 -3.14 5.57 24.28
N PHE A 62 -3.80 4.81 23.39
CA PHE A 62 -4.19 5.28 22.06
C PHE A 62 -5.33 6.30 22.07
N ASP A 63 -6.13 6.31 23.12
CA ASP A 63 -7.28 7.22 23.27
C ASP A 63 -6.90 8.49 24.06
N ALA A 64 -5.61 8.77 24.25
CA ALA A 64 -5.13 9.92 25.01
C ALA A 64 -5.59 11.26 24.39
N LYS A 65 -6.32 12.07 25.17
CA LYS A 65 -6.90 13.34 24.68
C LYS A 65 -6.38 14.57 25.40
N ASN A 66 -5.85 14.42 26.60
CA ASN A 66 -5.30 15.53 27.38
C ASN A 66 -3.76 15.45 27.43
N GLU A 67 -3.12 16.60 27.63
CA GLU A 67 -1.65 16.73 27.63
C GLU A 67 -0.99 15.80 28.65
N TYR A 68 -1.61 15.61 29.82
CA TYR A 68 -1.10 14.72 30.86
C TYR A 68 -0.99 13.25 30.38
N GLU A 69 -2.02 12.73 29.73
CA GLU A 69 -2.03 11.39 29.14
C GLU A 69 -1.02 11.26 27.99
N MET A 70 -0.94 12.28 27.13
CA MET A 70 0.03 12.30 26.02
C MET A 70 1.47 12.27 26.55
N ILE A 71 1.77 12.99 27.63
CA ILE A 71 3.07 12.96 28.29
C ILE A 71 3.41 11.55 28.78
N GLN A 72 2.45 10.76 29.27
CA GLN A 72 2.72 9.38 29.69
C GLN A 72 3.15 8.50 28.51
N ASN A 73 2.53 8.65 27.34
CA ASN A 73 2.96 7.96 26.14
C ASN A 73 4.38 8.39 25.73
N TYR A 74 4.71 9.68 25.80
CA TYR A 74 6.07 10.15 25.50
C TYR A 74 7.12 9.66 26.52
N LYS A 75 6.75 9.43 27.79
CA LYS A 75 7.65 8.78 28.76
C LYS A 75 7.93 7.33 28.36
N VAL A 76 6.92 6.59 27.92
CA VAL A 76 7.13 5.24 27.36
C VAL A 76 8.07 5.29 26.16
N LEU A 77 7.89 6.28 25.27
CA LEU A 77 8.75 6.48 24.11
C LEU A 77 10.20 6.81 24.50
N GLN A 78 10.41 7.68 25.50
CA GLN A 78 11.74 8.00 26.04
C GLN A 78 12.43 6.77 26.63
N ASP A 79 11.72 5.94 27.38
CA ASP A 79 12.27 4.70 27.93
C ASP A 79 12.74 3.75 26.82
N VAL A 80 11.97 3.66 25.73
CA VAL A 80 12.35 2.86 24.55
C VAL A 80 13.57 3.47 23.85
N PHE A 81 13.63 4.79 23.67
CA PHE A 81 14.79 5.48 23.10
C PHE A 81 16.06 5.21 23.92
N ASN A 82 15.96 5.26 25.26
CA ASN A 82 17.07 4.97 26.17
C ASN A 82 17.55 3.52 26.08
N LYS A 83 16.62 2.57 25.92
CA LYS A 83 16.95 1.14 25.72
C LYS A 83 17.64 0.90 24.37
N LEU A 84 17.13 1.50 23.31
CA LEU A 84 17.66 1.37 21.94
C LEU A 84 18.87 2.26 21.66
N LYS A 85 19.30 3.07 22.64
CA LYS A 85 20.42 4.02 22.54
C LYS A 85 20.22 5.04 21.40
N ILE A 86 18.99 5.49 21.22
CA ILE A 86 18.61 6.54 20.27
C ILE A 86 18.93 7.89 20.90
N THR A 87 19.75 8.71 20.23
CA THR A 87 20.24 10.00 20.73
C THR A 87 19.40 11.21 20.30
N LYS A 88 18.31 11.00 19.54
CA LYS A 88 17.43 12.08 19.10
C LYS A 88 16.73 12.73 20.31
N PRO A 89 16.93 14.04 20.56
CA PRO A 89 16.19 14.74 21.60
C PRO A 89 14.70 14.87 21.21
N LEU A 90 13.83 14.68 22.21
CA LEU A 90 12.38 14.80 22.10
C LEU A 90 11.90 16.07 22.81
N GLU A 91 11.39 17.03 22.04
CA GLU A 91 10.77 18.25 22.59
C GLU A 91 9.30 18.00 22.96
N ILE A 92 9.09 17.18 23.99
CA ILE A 92 7.75 16.70 24.39
C ILE A 92 6.75 17.85 24.55
N SER A 93 7.14 18.95 25.20
CA SER A 93 6.27 20.11 25.45
C SER A 93 5.76 20.80 24.19
N ARG A 94 6.43 20.64 23.04
CA ARG A 94 5.96 21.17 21.75
C ARG A 94 5.11 20.16 21.01
N LEU A 95 5.50 18.88 21.08
CA LEU A 95 4.79 17.78 20.45
C LEU A 95 3.38 17.60 21.02
N VAL A 96 3.24 17.52 22.35
CA VAL A 96 1.94 17.31 23.03
C VAL A 96 0.96 18.47 22.85
N LYS A 97 1.46 19.65 22.46
CA LYS A 97 0.62 20.81 22.11
C LYS A 97 0.04 20.73 20.70
N GLY A 98 0.33 19.65 19.96
CA GLY A 98 -0.16 19.45 18.61
C GLY A 98 0.38 20.47 17.61
N ARG A 99 1.58 21.02 17.85
CA ARG A 99 2.19 21.95 16.89
C ARG A 99 2.48 21.20 15.58
N PRO A 100 1.95 21.63 14.42
CA PRO A 100 2.02 20.83 13.20
C PRO A 100 3.43 20.61 12.69
N LEU A 101 4.27 21.65 12.72
CA LEU A 101 5.66 21.57 12.24
C LEU A 101 6.53 20.68 13.12
N ASP A 102 6.46 20.83 14.44
CA ASP A 102 7.22 20.00 15.39
C ASP A 102 6.80 18.51 15.27
N ASN A 103 5.50 18.24 15.12
CA ASN A 103 5.00 16.87 14.93
C ASN A 103 5.43 16.30 13.58
N LEU A 104 5.35 17.08 12.51
CA LEU A 104 5.78 16.67 11.18
C LEU A 104 7.27 16.33 11.14
N GLU A 105 8.12 17.22 11.66
CA GLU A 105 9.57 17.01 11.73
C GLU A 105 9.89 15.71 12.49
N PHE A 106 9.21 15.48 13.62
CA PHE A 106 9.44 14.27 14.39
C PHE A 106 9.00 13.00 13.66
N LEU A 107 7.86 13.02 12.97
CA LEU A 107 7.39 11.88 12.19
C LEU A 107 8.27 11.60 10.96
N GLN A 108 8.78 12.64 10.29
CA GLN A 108 9.74 12.51 9.19
C GLN A 108 11.00 11.75 9.64
N TRP A 109 11.60 12.24 10.74
CA TRP A 109 12.76 11.61 11.32
C TRP A 109 12.47 10.15 11.73
N LEU A 110 11.32 9.91 12.37
CA LEU A 110 10.98 8.59 12.88
C LEU A 110 10.70 7.60 11.73
N LYS A 111 10.00 8.02 10.67
CA LYS A 111 9.81 7.21 9.45
C LYS A 111 11.16 6.79 8.89
N ARG A 112 12.08 7.74 8.68
CA ARG A 112 13.42 7.44 8.16
C ARG A 112 14.19 6.49 9.06
N PHE A 113 14.09 6.67 10.37
CA PHE A 113 14.70 5.78 11.35
C PHE A 113 14.12 4.36 11.27
N CYS A 114 12.80 4.21 11.18
CA CYS A 114 12.16 2.90 10.97
C CYS A 114 12.62 2.26 9.65
N ASP A 115 12.63 3.03 8.55
CA ASP A 115 13.03 2.56 7.23
C ASP A 115 14.52 2.17 7.20
N SER A 116 15.41 2.86 7.94
CA SER A 116 16.84 2.54 7.99
C SER A 116 17.13 1.24 8.75
N ILE A 117 16.28 0.85 9.69
CA ILE A 117 16.42 -0.39 10.46
C ILE A 117 15.83 -1.58 9.69
N ASN A 118 14.65 -1.41 9.09
CA ASN A 118 13.94 -2.49 8.41
C ASN A 118 14.28 -2.59 6.91
N GLY A 119 15.10 -1.69 6.37
CA GLY A 119 15.36 -1.59 4.93
C GLY A 119 14.12 -1.18 4.12
N GLY A 120 13.13 -0.53 4.76
CA GLY A 120 11.83 -0.18 4.16
C GLY A 120 10.83 -1.35 4.05
N ILE A 121 11.21 -2.56 4.46
CA ILE A 121 10.37 -3.75 4.39
C ILE A 121 9.48 -3.84 5.63
N MET A 122 8.20 -4.14 5.43
CA MET A 122 7.26 -4.36 6.53
C MET A 122 7.35 -5.79 7.03
N ASN A 123 7.27 -5.96 8.35
CA ASN A 123 7.10 -7.28 8.94
C ASN A 123 5.68 -7.77 8.64
N GLU A 124 5.53 -8.72 7.70
CA GLU A 124 4.24 -9.28 7.29
C GLU A 124 3.46 -9.94 8.45
N ASN A 125 4.14 -10.33 9.53
CA ASN A 125 3.52 -10.92 10.71
C ASN A 125 3.11 -9.89 11.76
N TYR A 126 3.32 -8.58 11.53
CA TYR A 126 2.93 -7.55 12.48
C TYR A 126 1.47 -7.10 12.24
N ASN A 127 0.57 -7.47 13.15
CA ASN A 127 -0.81 -7.01 13.13
C ASN A 127 -1.00 -5.75 14.02
N PRO A 128 -1.08 -4.53 13.45
CA PRO A 128 -1.14 -3.31 14.25
C PRO A 128 -2.43 -3.19 15.06
N VAL A 129 -3.56 -3.71 14.57
CA VAL A 129 -4.85 -3.61 15.26
C VAL A 129 -4.81 -4.44 16.55
N GLU A 130 -4.33 -5.68 16.47
CA GLU A 130 -4.18 -6.54 17.64
C GLU A 130 -3.22 -5.96 18.69
N ARG A 131 -2.12 -5.35 18.24
CA ARG A 131 -1.14 -4.73 19.15
C ARG A 131 -1.74 -3.56 19.94
N ARG A 132 -2.69 -2.81 19.37
CA ARG A 132 -3.45 -1.78 20.09
C ARG A 132 -4.43 -2.37 21.09
N SER A 133 -5.17 -3.40 20.69
CA SER A 133 -6.18 -4.04 21.55
C SER A 133 -5.59 -4.70 22.79
N ARG A 134 -4.37 -5.23 22.71
CA ARG A 134 -3.63 -5.75 23.89
C ARG A 134 -2.98 -4.65 24.74
N GLY A 135 -2.88 -3.44 24.20
CA GLY A 135 -2.27 -2.27 24.85
C GLY A 135 -3.19 -1.56 25.86
N GLY A 136 -4.50 -1.69 25.68
CA GLY A 136 -5.51 -1.03 26.51
C GLY A 136 -6.33 -2.03 27.32
N LYS A 137 -6.20 -1.96 28.65
CA LYS A 137 -6.92 -2.73 29.69
C LYS A 137 -6.42 -4.15 29.96
N GLU A 138 -5.29 -4.24 30.65
CA GLU A 138 -5.19 -5.19 31.75
C GLU A 138 -5.39 -4.46 33.09
N ARG A 139 -6.65 -4.18 33.42
CA ARG A 139 -7.05 -4.26 34.83
C ARG A 139 -7.20 -5.74 35.12
N SER A 140 -6.14 -6.34 35.68
CA SER A 140 -6.13 -7.59 36.44
C SER A 140 -7.49 -8.30 36.51
N VAL A 141 -7.72 -9.27 35.63
CA VAL A 141 -8.66 -10.36 35.91
C VAL A 141 -7.82 -11.56 36.28
N LYS A 142 -7.29 -11.53 37.50
CA LYS A 142 -6.77 -12.72 38.16
C LYS A 142 -7.88 -13.34 38.99
N GLY A 143 -8.48 -14.39 38.44
CA GLY A 143 -8.92 -15.54 39.21
C GLY A 143 -10.32 -15.52 39.84
N SER A 144 -10.96 -16.69 39.67
CA SER A 144 -11.90 -17.32 40.58
C SER A 144 -13.39 -16.98 40.43
N ASN A 145 -14.10 -17.91 39.78
CA ASN A 145 -15.42 -18.39 40.19
C ASN A 145 -15.61 -18.25 41.70
N LYS A 146 -16.48 -17.33 42.17
CA LYS A 146 -17.41 -17.55 43.30
C LYS A 146 -18.60 -16.59 43.18
N MET A 147 -19.77 -17.20 43.00
CA MET A 147 -21.09 -16.63 43.23
C MET A 147 -21.24 -16.21 44.71
N PRO A 148 -21.84 -15.06 45.06
CA PRO A 148 -22.36 -14.85 46.39
C PRO A 148 -23.87 -15.16 46.43
N LYS A 149 -24.22 -16.18 47.21
CA LYS A 149 -25.57 -16.42 47.70
C LYS A 149 -25.80 -15.57 48.96
N SER A 150 -27.02 -15.05 49.05
CA SER A 150 -27.78 -14.72 50.26
C SER A 150 -27.42 -13.44 51.01
N LEU A 151 -28.39 -12.51 51.07
CA LEU A 151 -29.11 -12.25 52.32
C LEU A 151 -30.61 -12.07 52.00
N GLN A 152 -31.43 -12.92 52.61
CA GLN A 152 -32.88 -12.80 52.68
C GLN A 152 -33.25 -11.66 53.62
N THR A 153 -34.21 -10.81 53.23
CA THR A 153 -35.24 -10.33 54.16
C THR A 153 -36.57 -10.31 53.40
N ASN A 154 -37.58 -10.94 54.01
CA ASN A 154 -38.93 -11.08 53.52
C ASN A 154 -39.75 -9.92 54.09
N ASN A 155 -40.51 -9.20 53.27
CA ASN A 155 -41.82 -8.65 53.68
C ASN A 155 -42.63 -8.17 52.48
N ASN A 156 -43.79 -8.80 52.31
CA ASN A 156 -44.88 -8.44 51.41
C ASN A 156 -45.50 -7.10 51.81
N HIS A 157 -45.76 -6.21 50.82
CA HIS A 157 -47.01 -5.44 50.69
C HIS A 157 -47.01 -4.69 49.32
N PRO A 158 -48.09 -4.76 48.52
CA PRO A 158 -48.36 -3.87 47.36
C PRO A 158 -49.43 -2.81 47.75
N PRO A 159 -49.98 -1.92 46.87
CA PRO A 159 -49.59 -1.30 45.57
C PRO A 159 -49.67 0.28 45.73
N PRO A 160 -50.10 1.18 44.78
CA PRO A 160 -50.32 1.15 43.32
C PRO A 160 -49.80 2.34 42.47
N ASN A 161 -49.64 2.06 41.16
CA ASN A 161 -50.07 2.83 39.98
C ASN A 161 -50.00 4.38 39.95
N SER A 162 -49.14 4.95 39.08
CA SER A 162 -49.43 6.23 38.41
C SER A 162 -48.69 6.39 37.08
N SER A 163 -49.46 6.65 36.04
CA SER A 163 -49.13 7.02 34.66
C SER A 163 -48.51 8.42 34.49
N SER A 164 -47.54 8.58 33.58
CA SER A 164 -47.23 9.80 32.80
C SER A 164 -46.05 9.52 31.87
N VAL A 165 -46.25 9.30 30.56
CA VAL A 165 -46.14 10.29 29.47
C VAL A 165 -44.87 11.15 29.52
N GLY A 166 -44.03 11.02 28.49
CA GLY A 166 -42.84 11.84 28.28
C GLY A 166 -42.07 11.45 27.01
N LEU A 167 -42.60 11.85 25.84
CA LEU A 167 -41.93 11.78 24.55
C LEU A 167 -40.70 12.71 24.53
N THR A 168 -39.52 12.20 24.13
CA THR A 168 -38.56 12.99 23.33
C THR A 168 -38.00 12.13 22.20
N LYS A 169 -38.26 12.61 20.99
CA LYS A 169 -38.01 11.98 19.70
C LYS A 169 -36.53 12.14 19.34
N ALA A 170 -35.78 11.05 19.42
CA ALA A 170 -34.44 10.98 18.84
C ALA A 170 -34.57 10.94 17.31
N SER A 171 -34.09 11.98 16.64
CA SER A 171 -33.89 12.00 15.20
C SER A 171 -32.71 11.07 14.83
N GLY A 172 -33.01 9.80 14.58
CA GLY A 172 -32.06 8.87 13.96
C GLY A 172 -31.81 9.22 12.49
N PRO A 173 -30.64 8.88 11.92
CA PRO A 173 -30.37 9.14 10.51
C PRO A 173 -31.29 8.27 9.64
N LYS A 174 -31.83 8.87 8.58
CA LYS A 174 -32.70 8.21 7.59
C LYS A 174 -32.02 6.93 7.04
N PRO A 175 -32.74 5.79 6.92
CA PRO A 175 -32.19 4.50 6.46
C PRO A 175 -31.63 4.53 5.02
N ALA A 176 -31.97 5.53 4.22
CA ALA A 176 -31.46 5.71 2.87
C ALA A 176 -29.93 5.97 2.82
N LYS A 177 -29.35 6.68 3.80
CA LYS A 177 -27.91 6.97 3.81
C LYS A 177 -27.05 5.78 4.22
N ALA A 178 -27.60 4.84 4.99
CA ALA A 178 -26.86 3.65 5.41
C ALA A 178 -26.66 2.65 4.25
N ALA A 179 -27.66 2.51 3.37
CA ALA A 179 -27.57 1.67 2.18
C ALA A 179 -26.55 2.20 1.16
N GLU A 180 -26.50 3.52 0.97
CA GLU A 180 -25.53 4.19 0.09
C GLU A 180 -24.09 4.05 0.60
N VAL A 181 -23.87 4.23 1.91
CA VAL A 181 -22.55 4.01 2.54
C VAL A 181 -22.09 2.55 2.39
N GLN A 182 -23.02 1.60 2.51
CA GLN A 182 -22.71 0.18 2.35
C GLN A 182 -22.37 -0.20 0.91
N ALA A 183 -23.09 0.36 -0.07
CA ALA A 183 -22.80 0.17 -1.49
C ALA A 183 -21.42 0.75 -1.88
N LEU A 184 -21.12 1.98 -1.44
CA LEU A 184 -19.82 2.60 -1.66
C LEU A 184 -18.68 1.84 -0.97
N SER A 185 -18.91 1.30 0.22
CA SER A 185 -17.91 0.48 0.92
C SER A 185 -17.59 -0.82 0.16
N LYS A 186 -18.60 -1.40 -0.50
CA LYS A 186 -18.42 -2.59 -1.34
C LYS A 186 -17.60 -2.24 -2.59
N GLU A 187 -17.95 -1.16 -3.28
CA GLU A 187 -17.23 -0.70 -4.47
C GLU A 187 -15.76 -0.37 -4.16
N LEU A 188 -15.48 0.27 -3.01
CA LEU A 188 -14.11 0.50 -2.54
C LEU A 188 -13.34 -0.81 -2.30
N THR A 189 -14.02 -1.86 -1.84
CA THR A 189 -13.39 -3.16 -1.62
C THR A 189 -13.10 -3.85 -2.94
N ASP A 190 -14.06 -3.84 -3.87
CA ASP A 190 -13.92 -4.44 -5.20
C ASP A 190 -12.84 -3.73 -6.02
N LEU A 191 -12.78 -2.39 -5.97
CA LEU A 191 -11.71 -1.61 -6.61
C LEU A 191 -10.34 -1.91 -6.01
N LYS A 192 -10.22 -2.03 -4.68
CA LYS A 192 -8.95 -2.39 -4.04
C LYS A 192 -8.45 -3.75 -4.51
N LEU A 193 -9.32 -4.76 -4.51
CA LEU A 193 -8.97 -6.10 -5.01
C LEU A 193 -8.57 -6.08 -6.49
N SER A 194 -9.24 -5.25 -7.30
CA SER A 194 -8.90 -5.05 -8.71
C SER A 194 -7.52 -4.40 -8.87
N THR A 195 -7.23 -3.33 -8.11
CA THR A 195 -5.92 -2.69 -8.10
C THR A 195 -4.82 -3.65 -7.66
N ASP A 196 -5.03 -4.43 -6.59
CA ASP A 196 -4.06 -5.43 -6.12
C ASP A 196 -3.77 -6.50 -7.19
N LEU A 197 -4.78 -6.89 -7.97
CA LEU A 197 -4.61 -7.83 -9.08
C LEU A 197 -3.81 -7.17 -10.22
N LEU A 198 -4.16 -5.96 -10.61
CA LEU A 198 -3.46 -5.21 -11.66
C LEU A 198 -2.01 -4.92 -11.29
N GLU A 199 -1.71 -4.65 -10.02
CA GLU A 199 -0.34 -4.47 -9.55
C GLU A 199 0.47 -5.76 -9.65
N LYS A 200 -0.12 -6.91 -9.30
CA LYS A 200 0.52 -8.22 -9.49
C LYS A 200 0.76 -8.53 -10.96
N GLU A 201 -0.20 -8.23 -11.84
CA GLU A 201 -0.02 -8.41 -13.28
C GLU A 201 1.06 -7.48 -13.84
N ARG A 202 1.06 -6.19 -13.45
CA ARG A 202 2.10 -5.23 -13.80
C ARG A 202 3.47 -5.74 -13.38
N ASP A 203 3.63 -6.17 -12.13
CA ASP A 203 4.91 -6.63 -11.60
C ASP A 203 5.37 -7.93 -12.25
N PHE A 204 4.42 -8.82 -12.59
CA PHE A 204 4.69 -10.04 -13.34
C PHE A 204 5.24 -9.73 -14.74
N TYR A 205 4.62 -8.84 -15.51
CA TYR A 205 5.09 -8.45 -16.84
C TYR A 205 6.40 -7.65 -16.76
N PHE A 206 6.52 -6.73 -15.80
CA PHE A 206 7.74 -5.96 -15.58
C PHE A 206 8.93 -6.87 -15.26
N SER A 207 8.77 -7.85 -14.36
CA SER A 207 9.84 -8.79 -14.01
C SER A 207 10.31 -9.59 -15.22
N LYS A 208 9.37 -10.07 -16.05
CA LYS A 208 9.71 -10.78 -17.29
C LYS A 208 10.47 -9.90 -18.28
N LEU A 209 10.01 -8.67 -18.50
CA LEU A 209 10.68 -7.73 -19.40
C LEU A 209 12.06 -7.34 -18.87
N ARG A 210 12.23 -7.22 -17.55
CA ARG A 210 13.51 -6.95 -16.92
C ARG A 210 14.49 -8.12 -17.09
N ASP A 211 14.03 -9.36 -16.95
CA ASP A 211 14.86 -10.55 -17.21
C ASP A 211 15.31 -10.61 -18.67
N VAL A 212 14.41 -10.28 -19.62
CA VAL A 212 14.75 -10.16 -21.05
C VAL A 212 15.76 -9.05 -21.28
N GLU A 213 15.57 -7.88 -20.68
CA GLU A 213 16.49 -6.75 -20.79
C GLU A 213 17.90 -7.11 -20.30
N LEU A 214 17.99 -7.78 -19.14
CA LEU A 214 19.26 -8.26 -18.58
C LEU A 214 19.96 -9.22 -19.53
N LEU A 215 19.22 -10.15 -20.15
CA LEU A 215 19.78 -11.06 -21.14
C LEU A 215 20.30 -10.29 -22.37
N CYS A 216 19.57 -9.29 -22.84
CA CYS A 216 19.94 -8.42 -23.95
C CYS A 216 21.16 -7.51 -23.66
N GLN A 217 21.53 -7.30 -22.40
CA GLN A 217 22.71 -6.54 -21.96
C GLN A 217 23.98 -7.42 -21.83
N THR A 218 23.91 -8.68 -22.25
CA THR A 218 25.08 -9.57 -22.29
C THR A 218 26.07 -9.07 -23.37
N PRO A 219 27.34 -8.77 -23.03
CA PRO A 219 28.29 -8.14 -23.96
C PRO A 219 28.47 -8.88 -25.30
N GLU A 220 28.37 -10.21 -25.29
CA GLU A 220 28.52 -11.05 -26.47
C GLU A 220 27.29 -11.06 -27.39
N LEU A 221 26.12 -10.64 -26.88
CA LEU A 221 24.84 -10.66 -27.59
C LEU A 221 24.31 -9.25 -27.93
N GLU A 222 24.83 -8.22 -27.26
CA GLU A 222 24.31 -6.86 -27.28
C GLU A 222 24.22 -6.23 -28.69
N ASP A 223 25.15 -6.60 -29.58
CA ASP A 223 25.21 -6.09 -30.96
C ASP A 223 24.43 -6.92 -31.99
N LEU A 224 23.81 -8.04 -31.59
CA LEU A 224 23.03 -8.85 -32.52
C LEU A 224 21.81 -8.06 -33.00
N PRO A 225 21.48 -8.08 -34.31
CA PRO A 225 20.34 -7.32 -34.85
C PRO A 225 19.02 -7.54 -34.12
N ILE A 226 18.75 -8.79 -33.71
CA ILE A 226 17.56 -9.14 -32.94
C ILE A 226 17.57 -8.53 -31.53
N VAL A 227 18.74 -8.43 -30.89
CA VAL A 227 18.87 -7.86 -29.54
C VAL A 227 18.69 -6.35 -29.58
N VAL A 228 19.21 -5.69 -30.61
CA VAL A 228 19.00 -4.25 -30.83
C VAL A 228 17.52 -3.96 -31.13
N ALA A 229 16.86 -4.80 -31.94
CA ALA A 229 15.42 -4.70 -32.19
C ALA A 229 14.59 -4.86 -30.90
N VAL A 230 14.92 -5.83 -30.05
CA VAL A 230 14.26 -6.01 -28.75
C VAL A 230 14.49 -4.81 -27.82
N LYS A 231 15.70 -4.23 -27.78
CA LYS A 231 15.99 -3.01 -27.00
C LYS A 231 15.19 -1.80 -27.46
N LYS A 232 14.96 -1.65 -28.78
CA LYS A 232 14.09 -0.59 -29.31
C LYS A 232 12.68 -0.69 -28.74
N ILE A 233 12.13 -1.91 -28.63
CA ILE A 233 10.81 -2.13 -28.02
C ILE A 233 10.84 -1.80 -26.51
N LEU A 234 11.85 -2.28 -25.79
CA LEU A 234 11.96 -2.09 -24.34
C LEU A 234 12.19 -0.62 -23.91
N TYR A 235 12.82 0.19 -24.78
CA TYR A 235 13.17 1.58 -24.51
C TYR A 235 12.29 2.60 -25.22
N ALA A 236 11.21 2.16 -25.87
CA ALA A 236 10.23 3.06 -26.45
C ALA A 236 9.58 3.93 -25.36
N THR A 237 9.54 5.25 -25.58
CA THR A 237 9.03 6.22 -24.60
C THR A 237 7.52 6.38 -24.64
N ASP A 238 6.89 6.02 -25.76
CA ASP A 238 5.47 6.21 -26.01
C ASP A 238 4.77 4.87 -26.25
N ALA A 239 3.84 4.50 -25.36
CA ALA A 239 3.10 3.24 -25.42
C ALA A 239 2.17 3.12 -26.65
N ASN A 240 1.98 4.22 -27.40
CA ASN A 240 1.15 4.29 -28.61
C ASN A 240 1.96 4.37 -29.91
N GLU A 241 3.29 4.45 -29.82
CA GLU A 241 4.15 4.50 -31.00
C GLU A 241 4.46 3.08 -31.46
N SER A 242 4.67 2.93 -32.78
CA SER A 242 4.82 1.64 -33.45
C SER A 242 6.18 0.99 -33.20
N ALA A 243 6.62 0.93 -31.94
CA ALA A 243 7.93 0.42 -31.54
C ALA A 243 8.18 -1.02 -32.04
N LEU A 244 7.11 -1.81 -32.22
CA LEU A 244 7.19 -3.12 -32.83
C LEU A 244 7.45 -3.07 -34.34
N GLU A 245 6.79 -2.19 -35.09
CA GLU A 245 7.03 -2.02 -36.53
C GLU A 245 8.43 -1.47 -36.78
N ASP A 246 8.88 -0.48 -36.00
CA ASP A 246 10.24 0.08 -36.10
C ASP A 246 11.33 -0.96 -35.80
N ALA A 247 11.08 -1.82 -34.80
CA ALA A 247 11.99 -2.91 -34.47
C ALA A 247 12.04 -3.97 -35.57
N GLN A 248 10.89 -4.29 -36.19
CA GLN A 248 10.80 -5.23 -37.31
C GLN A 248 11.48 -4.68 -38.56
N GLU A 249 11.28 -3.40 -38.89
CA GLU A 249 11.92 -2.76 -40.02
C GLU A 249 13.44 -2.76 -39.87
N TYR A 250 13.94 -2.39 -38.68
CA TYR A 250 15.36 -2.44 -38.37
C TYR A 250 15.94 -3.85 -38.52
N LEU A 251 15.22 -4.88 -38.05
CA LEU A 251 15.64 -6.26 -38.14
C LEU A 251 15.71 -6.73 -39.60
N ASN A 252 14.71 -6.39 -40.42
CA ASN A 252 14.66 -6.74 -41.85
C ASN A 252 15.79 -6.08 -42.63
N GLN A 253 16.07 -4.80 -42.37
CA GLN A 253 17.19 -4.07 -42.97
C GLN A 253 18.54 -4.68 -42.56
N SER A 254 18.68 -5.06 -41.28
CA SER A 254 19.95 -5.60 -40.75
C SER A 254 20.23 -7.04 -41.18
N LEU A 255 19.19 -7.84 -41.47
CA LEU A 255 19.32 -9.22 -41.94
C LEU A 255 19.40 -9.33 -43.47
N GLY A 256 19.31 -8.21 -44.21
CA GLY A 256 19.46 -8.21 -45.66
C GLY A 256 18.41 -9.03 -46.39
N VAL A 257 17.18 -9.09 -45.88
CA VAL A 257 16.05 -9.60 -46.68
C VAL A 257 15.62 -8.48 -47.60
N GLU A 258 16.40 -8.28 -48.66
CA GLU A 258 15.91 -7.63 -49.87
C GLU A 258 14.66 -8.40 -50.30
N ALA A 259 13.51 -7.76 -50.21
CA ALA A 259 12.37 -8.15 -51.00
C ALA A 259 12.68 -7.79 -52.47
N GLU A 260 13.52 -8.58 -53.13
CA GLU A 260 13.64 -8.56 -54.58
C GLU A 260 13.34 -9.95 -55.16
N GLY A 261 12.22 -10.01 -55.89
CA GLY A 261 12.10 -10.77 -57.13
C GLY A 261 12.09 -12.29 -57.03
N ASN A 262 10.90 -12.87 -56.95
CA ASN A 262 10.60 -14.05 -57.77
C ASN A 262 9.68 -13.60 -58.91
N GLY A 263 10.24 -12.86 -59.86
CA GLY A 263 9.76 -12.83 -61.23
C GLY A 263 10.50 -13.90 -62.01
N GLU A 264 9.75 -14.67 -62.80
CA GLU A 264 10.24 -15.44 -63.95
C GLU A 264 11.00 -16.74 -63.67
N LEU A 265 10.28 -17.76 -63.22
CA LEU A 265 10.41 -19.13 -63.76
C LEU A 265 9.03 -19.80 -63.70
N GLU A 266 8.24 -19.61 -64.76
CA GLU A 266 7.27 -20.57 -65.31
C GLU A 266 6.65 -19.97 -66.59
N GLU A 267 7.49 -19.68 -67.59
CA GLU A 267 7.09 -19.93 -68.98
C GLU A 267 7.05 -21.47 -69.16
N GLU A 268 6.01 -22.12 -68.65
CA GLU A 268 5.61 -23.47 -69.08
C GLU A 268 4.19 -23.82 -68.59
N GLU A 269 3.22 -22.89 -68.71
CA GLU A 269 1.79 -23.29 -68.66
C GLU A 269 0.87 -22.41 -69.52
N GLU A 270 1.36 -21.92 -70.67
CA GLU A 270 0.49 -21.43 -71.76
C GLU A 270 0.41 -22.40 -72.97
N GLU A 271 0.81 -23.66 -72.79
CA GLU A 271 0.58 -24.72 -73.77
C GLU A 271 -0.30 -25.86 -73.23
N LYS A 272 -1.43 -25.51 -72.58
CA LYS A 272 -2.57 -26.45 -72.48
C LYS A 272 -3.97 -25.88 -72.24
N THR A 273 -4.18 -24.57 -72.35
CA THR A 273 -5.54 -23.98 -72.26
C THR A 273 -5.88 -22.97 -73.38
N GLN A 274 -5.03 -22.82 -74.40
CA GLN A 274 -5.35 -22.11 -75.65
C GLN A 274 -5.40 -23.02 -76.90
N ALA A 275 -5.52 -24.34 -76.72
CA ALA A 275 -5.76 -25.30 -77.82
C ALA A 275 -7.19 -25.86 -77.88
N GLU A 276 -8.13 -25.44 -77.02
CA GLU A 276 -9.54 -25.88 -77.07
C GLU A 276 -10.56 -24.76 -77.34
N ALA A 277 -10.14 -23.58 -77.80
CA ALA A 277 -11.05 -22.49 -78.16
C ALA A 277 -11.00 -22.03 -79.64
N VAL A 278 -10.17 -22.64 -80.51
CA VAL A 278 -10.06 -22.22 -81.93
C VAL A 278 -10.30 -23.38 -82.92
N THR A 279 -10.98 -24.45 -82.52
CA THR A 279 -11.44 -25.47 -83.49
C THR A 279 -12.90 -25.85 -83.30
N ASN A 280 -13.77 -24.86 -83.09
CA ASN A 280 -15.21 -25.02 -83.27
C ASN A 280 -15.85 -23.68 -83.63
N ASN A 281 -15.48 -23.14 -84.79
CA ASN A 281 -16.31 -22.21 -85.57
C ASN A 281 -15.74 -22.15 -87.00
N ASN A 282 -16.04 -23.18 -87.79
CA ASN A 282 -16.29 -23.10 -89.22
C ASN A 282 -16.74 -24.48 -89.73
N THR A 283 -18.04 -24.75 -89.61
CA THR A 283 -18.76 -25.69 -90.46
C THR A 283 -20.14 -25.11 -90.70
N GLU A 284 -20.23 -24.26 -91.73
CA GLU A 284 -21.31 -24.19 -92.72
C GLU A 284 -20.81 -23.44 -93.95
#